data_AF-A0A7S1FP85-F1
#
_entry.id   AF-A0A7S1FP85-F1
#
_cell.length_a   1.000
_cell.length_b   1.000
_cell.length_c   1.000
_cell.angle_alpha   90.00
_cell.angle_beta   90.00
_cell.angle_gamma   90.00
#
_symmetry.space_group_name_H-M   'P 1'
#
loop_
_entity.id
_entity.type
_entity.pdbx_description
1 polymer ?
#
loop_
_entity_poly.entity_id
_entity_poly.type
_entity_poly.pdbx_seq_one_letter_code
_entity_poly.pdbx_strand_id
1 'polypeptide(L)'
;GVLVREAAARRACRRAAAATLQKYTRGMLCRRLYGKMRRARRADACATLVQTLVRGFICRALFGDKLRIRQFEAGVVPNVVTIQKFFRRCLAQKRHKFMVKQWANAKLIQGIWRVYHSKFLVELKRNQQEKFVRHQAAKKIQALMRLWLLRQHLREKKMQRHSDILFAARKINTSWRSYKKRLATVETTHRLATERRRLAIRTLARARETLAEKLRVNRDQVDSEKASLEWTARRMRELRIFDREAARSIPKIVLKTELLGEMDVREGWKTALQNESQKITNQRSMAWEELRCCRVHVARVKKNIHRLQREQEELFARMDAGDAKIHEISVRARRAELRRAADARDAARSRKIRAEVVRWKVTGGDGSR
;
A
#
# COMPACT_ATOMS: atom_id res chain seq x y z
N GLY A 1 202.45 13.16 104.02
CA GLY A 1 201.18 13.47 103.32
C GLY A 1 200.06 12.52 103.71
N VAL A 2 199.43 12.76 104.88
CA VAL A 2 198.34 11.93 105.45
C VAL A 2 196.95 12.52 105.15
N LEU A 3 196.88 13.85 104.97
CA LEU A 3 195.63 14.61 104.73
C LEU A 3 194.91 14.30 103.40
N VAL A 4 195.61 13.76 102.40
CA VAL A 4 195.02 13.42 101.09
C VAL A 4 194.18 12.13 101.16
N ARG A 5 194.47 11.22 102.10
CA ARG A 5 193.79 9.91 102.20
C ARG A 5 192.40 10.01 102.85
N GLU A 6 192.20 10.91 103.80
CA GLU A 6 190.91 11.08 104.48
C GLU A 6 189.83 11.74 103.60
N ALA A 7 190.22 12.68 102.74
CA ALA A 7 189.31 13.31 101.78
C ALA A 7 188.80 12.31 100.71
N ALA A 8 189.65 11.35 100.31
CA ALA A 8 189.29 10.29 99.37
C ALA A 8 188.27 9.30 99.97
N ALA A 9 188.44 8.92 101.25
CA ALA A 9 187.53 8.02 101.96
C ALA A 9 186.11 8.61 102.11
N ARG A 10 185.98 9.89 102.44
CA ARG A 10 184.66 10.57 102.54
C ARG A 10 183.94 10.65 101.18
N ARG A 11 184.68 10.85 100.08
CA ARG A 11 184.10 10.83 98.72
C ARG A 11 183.65 9.42 98.31
N ALA A 12 184.39 8.39 98.69
CA ALA A 12 184.00 7.00 98.41
C ALA A 12 182.70 6.62 99.12
N CYS A 13 182.53 6.98 100.40
CA CYS A 13 181.33 6.68 101.17
C CYS A 13 180.08 7.39 100.59
N ARG A 14 180.18 8.67 100.19
CA ARG A 14 179.08 9.40 99.52
C ARG A 14 178.68 8.77 98.19
N ARG A 15 179.64 8.29 97.39
CA ARG A 15 179.34 7.58 96.13
C ARG A 15 178.65 6.25 96.38
N ALA A 16 179.06 5.49 97.40
CA ALA A 16 178.43 4.23 97.75
C ALA A 16 176.95 4.42 98.16
N ALA A 17 176.68 5.40 99.03
CA ALA A 17 175.31 5.74 99.44
C ALA A 17 174.45 6.20 98.26
N ALA A 18 174.98 7.05 97.37
CA ALA A 18 174.28 7.48 96.17
C ALA A 18 173.97 6.30 95.22
N ALA A 19 174.90 5.37 95.04
CA ALA A 19 174.68 4.17 94.23
C ALA A 19 173.59 3.26 94.82
N THR A 20 173.52 3.15 96.15
CA THR A 20 172.47 2.37 96.82
C THR A 20 171.11 3.03 96.61
N LEU A 21 171.03 4.36 96.79
CA LEU A 21 169.80 5.13 96.59
C LEU A 21 169.32 5.04 95.14
N GLN A 22 170.23 5.21 94.17
CA GLN A 22 169.96 5.06 92.74
C GLN A 22 169.42 3.66 92.39
N LYS A 23 170.00 2.59 92.95
CA LYS A 23 169.51 1.21 92.77
C LYS A 23 168.07 1.05 93.24
N TYR A 24 167.72 1.55 94.43
CA TYR A 24 166.36 1.48 94.96
C TYR A 24 165.37 2.30 94.13
N THR A 25 165.72 3.53 93.74
CA THR A 25 164.84 4.36 92.88
C THR A 25 164.61 3.74 91.50
N ARG A 26 165.65 3.20 90.85
CA ARG A 26 165.51 2.47 89.58
C ARG A 26 164.61 1.24 89.74
N GLY A 27 164.81 0.47 90.80
CA GLY A 27 163.97 -0.69 91.11
C GLY A 27 162.50 -0.34 91.43
N MET A 28 162.24 0.80 92.07
CA MET A 28 160.88 1.29 92.33
C MET A 28 160.19 1.74 91.05
N LEU A 29 160.88 2.51 90.20
CA LEU A 29 160.36 2.99 88.91
C LEU A 29 160.02 1.83 87.97
N CYS A 30 160.91 0.84 87.82
CA CYS A 30 160.66 -0.35 87.02
C CYS A 30 159.43 -1.12 87.49
N ARG A 31 159.26 -1.31 88.81
CA ARG A 31 158.07 -1.98 89.38
C ARG A 31 156.78 -1.18 89.14
N ARG A 32 156.82 0.15 89.23
CA ARG A 32 155.66 1.01 88.98
C ARG A 32 155.28 1.03 87.49
N LEU A 33 156.26 1.07 86.59
CA LEU A 33 156.04 0.96 85.14
C LEU A 33 155.46 -0.41 84.76
N TYR A 34 156.04 -1.50 85.27
CA TYR A 34 155.53 -2.84 85.04
C TYR A 34 154.09 -3.01 85.57
N GLY A 35 153.78 -2.49 86.76
CA GLY A 35 152.44 -2.49 87.32
C GLY A 35 151.42 -1.66 86.52
N LYS A 36 151.85 -0.59 85.85
CA LYS A 36 151.00 0.17 84.91
C LYS A 36 150.75 -0.62 83.62
N MET A 37 151.79 -1.18 83.01
CA MET A 37 151.65 -1.98 81.78
C MET A 37 150.77 -3.22 81.99
N ARG A 38 150.92 -3.91 83.13
CA ARG A 38 150.09 -5.09 83.45
C ARG A 38 148.61 -4.72 83.63
N ARG A 39 148.31 -3.55 84.20
CA ARG A 39 146.93 -3.05 84.33
C ARG A 39 146.34 -2.66 82.98
N ALA A 40 147.10 -1.98 82.13
CA ALA A 40 146.68 -1.64 80.77
C ALA A 40 146.34 -2.90 79.95
N ARG A 41 147.23 -3.91 79.94
CA ARG A 41 146.96 -5.19 79.25
C ARG A 41 145.70 -5.90 79.74
N ARG A 42 145.40 -5.84 81.04
CA ARG A 42 144.16 -6.41 81.60
C ARG A 42 142.92 -5.64 81.16
N ALA A 43 142.99 -4.30 81.14
CA ALA A 43 141.91 -3.47 80.66
C ALA A 43 141.61 -3.73 79.17
N ASP A 44 142.65 -3.85 78.34
CA ASP A 44 142.51 -4.17 76.90
C ASP A 44 141.90 -5.56 76.67
N ALA A 45 142.32 -6.56 77.46
CA ALA A 45 141.74 -7.91 77.39
C ALA A 45 140.26 -7.93 77.78
N CYS A 46 139.88 -7.23 78.86
CA CYS A 46 138.47 -7.08 79.25
C CYS A 46 137.66 -6.32 78.19
N ALA A 47 138.19 -5.24 77.63
CA ALA A 47 137.52 -4.49 76.57
C ALA A 47 137.29 -5.35 75.31
N THR A 48 138.29 -6.16 74.94
CA THR A 48 138.18 -7.09 73.81
C THR A 48 137.07 -8.13 74.05
N LEU A 49 136.99 -8.66 75.27
CA LEU A 49 135.96 -9.65 75.65
C LEU A 49 134.55 -9.04 75.66
N VAL A 50 134.39 -7.82 76.15
CA VAL A 50 133.11 -7.10 76.09
C VAL A 50 132.72 -6.82 74.64
N GLN A 51 133.66 -6.37 73.80
CA GLN A 51 133.39 -6.09 72.38
C GLN A 51 132.96 -7.35 71.61
N THR A 52 133.57 -8.51 71.86
CA THR A 52 133.17 -9.77 71.20
C THR A 52 131.78 -10.22 71.63
N LEU A 53 131.45 -10.11 72.91
CA LEU A 53 130.10 -10.42 73.41
C LEU A 53 129.03 -9.50 72.81
N VAL A 54 129.26 -8.19 72.80
CA VAL A 54 128.32 -7.21 72.22
C VAL A 54 128.14 -7.42 70.72
N ARG A 55 129.23 -7.61 69.97
CA ARG A 55 129.16 -7.93 68.54
C ARG A 55 128.39 -9.23 68.30
N GLY A 56 128.63 -10.26 69.11
CA GLY A 56 127.92 -11.53 69.04
C GLY A 56 126.43 -11.42 69.36
N PHE A 57 126.03 -10.54 70.28
CA PHE A 57 124.62 -10.26 70.59
C PHE A 57 123.93 -9.52 69.42
N ILE A 58 124.55 -8.46 68.90
CA ILE A 58 124.03 -7.70 67.76
C ILE A 58 123.87 -8.58 66.53
N CYS A 59 124.87 -9.41 66.20
CA CYS A 59 124.80 -10.33 65.07
C CYS A 59 123.65 -11.35 65.21
N ARG A 60 123.43 -11.89 66.42
CA ARG A 60 122.31 -12.82 66.68
C ARG A 60 120.95 -12.14 66.57
N ALA A 61 120.80 -10.91 67.07
CA ALA A 61 119.58 -10.12 66.94
C ALA A 61 119.28 -9.80 65.46
N LEU A 62 120.27 -9.28 64.72
CA LEU A 62 120.13 -8.97 63.29
C LEU A 62 119.82 -10.22 62.45
N PHE A 63 120.40 -11.37 62.78
CA PHE A 63 120.11 -12.62 62.09
C PHE A 63 118.70 -13.13 62.40
N GLY A 64 118.27 -13.05 63.67
CA GLY A 64 116.91 -13.38 64.09
C GLY A 64 115.85 -12.53 63.39
N ASP A 65 116.11 -11.24 63.20
CA ASP A 65 115.20 -10.34 62.47
C ASP A 65 115.17 -10.64 60.97
N LYS A 66 116.33 -10.87 60.35
CA LYS A 66 116.39 -11.30 58.94
C LYS A 66 115.68 -12.63 58.71
N LEU A 67 115.78 -13.57 59.65
CA LEU A 67 115.09 -14.86 59.55
C LEU A 67 113.56 -14.67 59.67
N ARG A 68 113.09 -13.81 60.59
CA ARG A 68 111.67 -13.47 60.73
C ARG A 68 111.10 -12.79 59.48
N ILE A 69 111.82 -11.83 58.90
CA ILE A 69 111.43 -11.18 57.65
C ILE A 69 111.35 -12.22 56.52
N ARG A 70 112.36 -13.10 56.38
CA ARG A 70 112.33 -14.18 55.38
C ARG A 70 111.17 -15.15 55.60
N GLN A 71 110.85 -15.52 56.84
CA GLN A 71 109.71 -16.39 57.15
C GLN A 71 108.37 -15.71 56.80
N PHE A 72 108.25 -14.40 57.04
CA PHE A 72 107.07 -13.63 56.66
C PHE A 72 106.93 -13.49 55.13
N GLU A 73 108.01 -13.14 54.43
CA GLU A 73 108.04 -13.01 52.97
C GLU A 73 107.87 -14.34 52.24
N ALA A 74 108.43 -15.44 52.76
CA ALA A 74 108.33 -16.75 52.13
C ALA A 74 107.03 -17.50 52.49
N GLY A 75 106.49 -17.29 53.69
CA GLY A 75 105.29 -17.97 54.16
C GLY A 75 104.02 -17.14 54.01
N VAL A 76 103.98 -15.96 54.64
CA VAL A 76 102.75 -15.18 54.79
C VAL A 76 102.37 -14.47 53.48
N VAL A 77 103.32 -13.83 52.81
CA VAL A 77 103.02 -13.08 51.57
C VAL A 77 102.45 -13.98 50.45
N PRO A 78 103.03 -15.16 50.13
CA PRO A 78 102.49 -16.04 49.11
C PRO A 78 101.12 -16.60 49.49
N ASN A 79 100.88 -16.87 50.78
CA ASN A 79 99.58 -17.32 51.26
C ASN A 79 98.51 -16.23 51.09
N VAL A 80 98.80 -14.98 51.46
CA VAL A 80 97.88 -13.85 51.25
C VAL A 80 97.60 -13.62 49.76
N VAL A 81 98.63 -13.68 48.92
CA VAL A 81 98.47 -13.58 47.46
C VAL A 81 97.60 -14.72 46.92
N THR A 82 97.75 -15.93 47.43
CA THR A 82 96.93 -17.09 47.04
C THR A 82 95.47 -16.91 47.45
N ILE A 83 95.21 -16.45 48.68
CA ILE A 83 93.86 -16.14 49.17
C ILE A 83 93.23 -15.02 48.32
N GLN A 84 93.96 -13.94 48.04
CA GLN A 84 93.48 -12.84 47.20
C GLN A 84 93.18 -13.29 45.77
N LYS A 85 94.05 -14.12 45.16
CA LYS A 85 93.82 -14.73 43.84
C LYS A 85 92.55 -15.57 43.83
N PHE A 86 92.36 -16.42 44.84
CA PHE A 86 91.16 -17.24 44.99
C PHE A 86 89.90 -16.37 45.12
N PHE A 87 89.92 -15.36 46.00
CA PHE A 87 88.79 -14.46 46.20
C PHE A 87 88.41 -13.68 44.94
N ARG A 88 89.39 -13.12 44.22
CA ARG A 88 89.17 -12.43 42.93
C ARG A 88 88.57 -13.37 41.89
N ARG A 89 89.05 -14.62 41.81
CA ARG A 89 88.48 -15.66 40.93
C ARG A 89 87.03 -15.97 41.31
N CYS A 90 86.72 -16.17 42.59
CA CYS A 90 85.36 -16.42 43.05
C CYS A 90 84.40 -15.28 42.73
N LEU A 91 84.83 -14.02 42.91
CA LEU A 91 84.04 -12.84 42.53
C LEU A 91 83.78 -12.78 41.03
N ALA A 92 84.82 -12.99 40.20
CA ALA A 92 84.67 -13.02 38.75
C ALA A 92 83.72 -14.14 38.29
N GLN A 93 83.83 -15.33 38.87
CA GLN A 93 82.93 -16.46 38.59
C GLN A 93 81.49 -16.18 39.01
N LYS A 94 81.26 -15.58 40.19
CA LYS A 94 79.91 -15.18 40.63
C LYS A 94 79.31 -14.15 39.67
N ARG A 95 80.07 -13.12 39.30
CA ARG A 95 79.63 -12.09 38.35
C ARG A 95 79.32 -12.68 36.98
N HIS A 96 80.19 -13.56 36.47
CA HIS A 96 79.96 -14.25 35.20
C HIS A 96 78.69 -15.11 35.24
N LYS A 97 78.52 -15.95 36.29
CA LYS A 97 77.30 -16.76 36.47
C LYS A 97 76.04 -15.91 36.51
N PHE A 98 76.08 -14.78 37.21
CA PHE A 98 74.96 -13.83 37.28
C PHE A 98 74.63 -13.24 35.90
N MET A 99 75.63 -12.76 35.16
CA MET A 99 75.45 -12.20 33.81
C MET A 99 74.91 -13.24 32.82
N VAL A 100 75.45 -14.46 32.83
CA VAL A 100 74.95 -15.56 31.98
C VAL A 100 73.49 -15.87 32.31
N LYS A 101 73.13 -15.91 33.60
CA LYS A 101 71.74 -16.14 34.02
C LYS A 101 70.81 -15.00 33.57
N GLN A 102 71.22 -13.74 33.73
CA GLN A 102 70.44 -12.60 33.25
C GLN A 102 70.23 -12.64 31.74
N TRP A 103 71.29 -12.93 30.98
CA TRP A 103 71.22 -13.01 29.52
C TRP A 103 70.33 -14.17 29.05
N ALA A 104 70.48 -15.36 29.65
CA ALA A 104 69.63 -16.50 29.39
C ALA A 104 68.15 -16.21 29.70
N ASN A 105 67.86 -15.56 30.84
CA ASN A 105 66.51 -15.17 31.21
C ASN A 105 65.93 -14.12 30.25
N ALA A 106 66.71 -13.10 29.88
CA ALA A 106 66.29 -12.09 28.91
C ALA A 106 65.95 -12.74 27.56
N LYS A 107 66.80 -13.66 27.08
CA LYS A 107 66.56 -14.41 25.84
C LYS A 107 65.31 -15.27 25.92
N LEU A 108 65.06 -15.92 27.05
CA LEU A 108 63.85 -16.72 27.29
C LEU A 108 62.59 -15.84 27.26
N ILE A 109 62.60 -14.73 28.00
CA ILE A 109 61.48 -13.78 28.07
C ILE A 109 61.19 -13.20 26.68
N GLN A 110 62.23 -12.77 25.96
CA GLN A 110 62.08 -12.28 24.58
C GLN A 110 61.54 -13.35 23.63
N GLY A 111 61.99 -14.60 23.78
CA GLY A 111 61.49 -15.73 23.00
C GLY A 111 60.00 -15.98 23.23
N ILE A 112 59.58 -16.05 24.51
CA ILE A 112 58.18 -16.22 24.90
C ILE A 112 57.33 -15.06 24.37
N TRP A 113 57.79 -13.81 24.53
CA TRP A 113 57.07 -12.64 24.07
C TRP A 113 56.89 -12.63 22.55
N ARG A 114 57.92 -12.98 21.77
CA ARG A 114 57.82 -13.07 20.31
C ARG A 114 56.79 -14.10 19.85
N VAL A 115 56.76 -15.28 20.49
CA VAL A 115 55.78 -16.33 20.18
C VAL A 115 54.36 -15.90 20.58
N TYR A 116 54.21 -15.26 21.74
CA TYR A 116 52.92 -14.72 22.16
C TYR A 116 52.42 -13.64 21.19
N HIS A 117 53.29 -12.70 20.84
CA HIS A 117 52.97 -11.60 19.93
C HIS A 117 52.61 -12.09 18.53
N SER A 118 53.32 -13.09 17.99
CA SER A 118 52.98 -13.67 16.69
C SER A 118 51.62 -14.37 16.71
N LYS A 119 51.31 -15.13 17.77
CA LYS A 119 49.98 -15.74 17.96
C LYS A 119 48.88 -14.68 18.04
N PHE A 120 49.10 -13.61 18.81
CA PHE A 120 48.17 -12.50 18.93
C PHE A 120 47.89 -11.84 17.56
N LEU A 121 48.93 -11.59 16.75
CA LEU A 121 48.76 -11.01 15.41
C LEU A 121 47.99 -11.94 14.46
N VAL A 122 48.23 -13.25 14.51
CA VAL A 122 47.48 -14.24 13.72
C VAL A 122 46.01 -14.25 14.14
N GLU A 123 45.73 -14.22 15.44
CA GLU A 123 44.37 -14.18 15.97
C GLU A 123 43.63 -12.89 15.59
N LEU A 124 44.32 -11.74 15.66
CA LEU A 124 43.78 -10.46 15.21
C LEU A 124 43.41 -10.50 13.72
N LYS A 125 44.29 -11.05 12.87
CA LYS A 125 44.04 -11.20 11.43
C LYS A 125 42.87 -12.15 11.15
N ARG A 126 42.78 -13.27 11.88
CA ARG A 126 41.66 -14.21 11.80
C ARG A 126 40.33 -13.52 12.16
N ASN A 127 40.31 -12.75 13.24
CA ASN A 127 39.13 -12.01 13.68
C ASN A 127 38.70 -10.95 12.65
N GLN A 128 39.65 -10.27 12.02
CA GLN A 128 39.37 -9.31 10.94
C GLN A 128 38.79 -10.01 9.70
N GLN A 129 39.36 -11.15 9.29
CA GLN A 129 38.83 -11.96 8.18
C GLN A 129 37.41 -12.46 8.47
N GLU A 130 37.16 -12.95 9.68
CA GLU A 130 35.84 -13.40 10.08
C GLU A 130 34.81 -12.26 10.04
N LYS A 131 35.15 -11.08 10.57
CA LYS A 131 34.30 -9.88 10.46
C LYS A 131 34.02 -9.52 9.00
N PHE A 132 35.03 -9.58 8.14
CA PHE A 132 34.87 -9.32 6.71
C PHE A 132 33.91 -10.32 6.04
N VAL A 133 34.07 -11.62 6.31
CA VAL A 133 33.18 -12.67 5.78
C VAL A 133 31.74 -12.49 6.28
N ARG A 134 31.55 -12.22 7.57
CA ARG A 134 30.23 -11.93 8.16
C ARG A 134 29.58 -10.71 7.51
N HIS A 135 30.34 -9.65 7.27
CA HIS A 135 29.84 -8.44 6.59
C HIS A 135 29.44 -8.72 5.13
N GLN A 136 30.24 -9.49 4.40
CA GLN A 136 29.90 -9.89 3.03
C GLN A 136 28.65 -10.77 2.98
N ALA A 137 28.49 -11.71 3.92
CA ALA A 137 27.29 -12.51 4.05
C ALA A 137 26.06 -11.64 4.36
N ALA A 138 26.18 -10.70 5.31
CA ALA A 138 25.12 -9.76 5.64
C ALA A 138 24.69 -8.91 4.43
N LYS A 139 25.65 -8.39 3.64
CA LYS A 139 25.36 -7.66 2.39
C LYS A 139 24.56 -8.50 1.40
N LYS A 140 24.94 -9.77 1.20
CA LYS A 140 24.21 -10.70 0.32
C LYS A 140 22.78 -10.92 0.81
N ILE A 141 22.59 -11.18 2.10
CA ILE A 141 21.27 -11.36 2.72
C ILE A 141 20.42 -10.10 2.53
N GLN A 142 20.98 -8.92 2.80
CA GLN A 142 20.28 -7.64 2.62
C GLN A 142 19.87 -7.40 1.16
N ALA A 143 20.72 -7.71 0.20
CA ALA A 143 20.40 -7.58 -1.23
C ALA A 143 19.24 -8.51 -1.63
N LEU A 144 19.28 -9.77 -1.18
CA LEU A 144 18.19 -10.73 -1.43
C LEU A 144 16.88 -10.29 -0.78
N MET A 145 16.93 -9.78 0.45
CA MET A 145 15.76 -9.27 1.15
C MET A 145 15.13 -8.08 0.43
N ARG A 146 15.94 -7.11 -0.03
CA ARG A 146 15.46 -5.97 -0.84
C ARG A 146 14.82 -6.43 -2.13
N LEU A 147 15.40 -7.41 -2.83
CA LEU A 147 14.83 -7.96 -4.04
C LEU A 147 13.50 -8.67 -3.77
N TRP A 148 13.40 -9.43 -2.68
CA TRP A 148 12.16 -10.08 -2.27
C TRP A 148 11.05 -9.07 -1.98
N LEU A 149 11.34 -8.01 -1.21
CA LEU A 149 10.40 -6.92 -0.93
C LEU A 149 9.93 -6.22 -2.22
N LEU A 150 10.86 -5.91 -3.13
CA LEU A 150 10.50 -5.32 -4.43
C LEU A 150 9.55 -6.22 -5.23
N ARG A 151 9.80 -7.54 -5.26
CA ARG A 151 8.93 -8.51 -5.92
C ARG A 151 7.54 -8.55 -5.27
N GLN A 152 7.44 -8.45 -3.95
CA GLN A 152 6.14 -8.39 -3.26
C GLN A 152 5.37 -7.13 -3.65
N HIS A 153 5.99 -5.95 -3.59
CA HIS A 153 5.34 -4.71 -4.02
C HIS A 153 4.91 -4.71 -5.49
N LEU A 154 5.70 -5.32 -6.38
CA LEU A 154 5.30 -5.48 -7.78
C LEU A 154 4.10 -6.42 -7.94
N ARG A 155 4.01 -7.49 -7.15
CA ARG A 155 2.84 -8.39 -7.14
C ARG A 155 1.60 -7.65 -6.64
N GLU A 156 1.72 -6.91 -5.55
CA GLU A 156 0.64 -6.08 -5.01
C GLU A 156 0.14 -5.06 -6.04
N LYS A 157 1.04 -4.32 -6.68
CA LYS A 157 0.67 -3.36 -7.75
C LYS A 157 0.01 -4.05 -8.94
N LYS A 158 0.47 -5.26 -9.32
CA LYS A 158 -0.19 -6.05 -10.38
C LYS A 158 -1.62 -6.44 -9.97
N MET A 159 -1.81 -6.92 -8.74
CA MET A 159 -3.12 -7.27 -8.22
C MET A 159 -4.06 -6.06 -8.12
N GLN A 160 -3.55 -4.91 -7.68
CA GLN A 160 -4.30 -3.65 -7.67
C GLN A 160 -4.75 -3.27 -9.09
N ARG A 161 -3.85 -3.27 -10.08
CA ARG A 161 -4.22 -3.01 -11.48
C ARG A 161 -5.29 -3.98 -11.99
N HIS A 162 -5.18 -5.27 -11.66
CA HIS A 162 -6.20 -6.26 -12.05
C HIS A 162 -7.54 -5.98 -11.36
N SER A 163 -7.51 -5.62 -10.06
CA SER A 163 -8.70 -5.22 -9.31
C SER A 163 -9.38 -3.99 -9.95
N ASP A 164 -8.61 -2.96 -10.30
CA ASP A 164 -9.12 -1.74 -10.93
C ASP A 164 -9.77 -2.04 -12.29
N ILE A 165 -9.12 -2.89 -13.10
CA ILE A 165 -9.66 -3.35 -14.39
C ILE A 165 -10.97 -4.12 -14.17
N LEU A 166 -11.01 -5.05 -13.21
CA LEU A 166 -12.22 -5.81 -12.88
C LEU A 166 -13.34 -4.91 -12.36
N PHE A 167 -13.01 -3.92 -11.54
CA PHE A 167 -13.98 -2.93 -11.04
C PHE A 167 -14.57 -2.09 -12.18
N ALA A 168 -13.71 -1.58 -13.07
CA ALA A 168 -14.14 -0.85 -14.26
C ALA A 168 -15.01 -1.72 -15.17
N ALA A 169 -14.61 -2.96 -15.43
CA ALA A 169 -15.37 -3.92 -16.23
C ALA A 169 -16.74 -4.24 -15.59
N ARG A 170 -16.80 -4.38 -14.26
CA ARG A 170 -18.08 -4.54 -13.53
C ARG A 170 -18.97 -3.32 -13.71
N LYS A 171 -18.45 -2.10 -13.56
CA LYS A 171 -19.24 -0.86 -13.79
C LYS A 171 -19.74 -0.73 -15.22
N ILE A 172 -18.92 -1.07 -16.21
CA ILE A 172 -19.32 -1.08 -17.62
C ILE A 172 -20.42 -2.14 -17.84
N ASN A 173 -20.26 -3.34 -17.30
CA ASN A 173 -21.27 -4.40 -17.44
C ASN A 173 -22.59 -4.07 -16.75
N THR A 174 -22.58 -3.49 -15.54
CA THR A 174 -23.81 -3.10 -14.83
C THR A 174 -24.53 -1.97 -15.56
N SER A 175 -23.80 -0.96 -16.02
CA SER A 175 -24.38 0.14 -16.82
C SER A 175 -24.93 -0.35 -18.16
N TRP A 176 -24.23 -1.26 -18.86
CA TRP A 176 -24.71 -1.90 -20.08
C TRP A 176 -25.99 -2.72 -19.86
N ARG A 177 -26.03 -3.55 -18.81
CA ARG A 177 -27.23 -4.33 -18.45
C ARG A 177 -28.41 -3.41 -18.13
N SER A 178 -28.17 -2.33 -17.39
CA SER A 178 -29.19 -1.31 -17.09
C SER A 178 -29.68 -0.60 -18.36
N TYR A 179 -28.78 -0.22 -19.26
CA TYR A 179 -29.13 0.34 -20.57
C TYR A 179 -29.98 -0.64 -21.40
N LYS A 180 -29.57 -1.90 -21.51
CA LYS A 180 -30.31 -2.93 -22.25
C LYS A 180 -31.72 -3.14 -21.65
N LYS A 181 -31.84 -3.17 -20.32
CA LYS A 181 -33.13 -3.24 -19.63
C LYS A 181 -34.01 -2.03 -19.94
N ARG A 182 -33.45 -0.81 -19.89
CA ARG A 182 -34.17 0.42 -20.25
C ARG A 182 -34.65 0.40 -21.70
N LEU A 183 -33.80 -0.03 -22.63
CA LEU A 183 -34.17 -0.17 -24.04
C LEU A 183 -35.33 -1.15 -24.20
N ALA A 184 -35.25 -2.32 -23.57
CA ALA A 184 -36.33 -3.31 -23.58
C ALA A 184 -37.63 -2.75 -22.98
N THR A 185 -37.58 -1.98 -21.89
CA THR A 185 -38.78 -1.33 -21.32
C THR A 185 -39.37 -0.26 -22.25
N VAL A 186 -38.53 0.48 -22.98
CA VAL A 186 -39.01 1.46 -23.97
C VAL A 186 -39.68 0.73 -25.15
N GLU A 187 -39.11 -0.37 -25.61
CA GLU A 187 -39.72 -1.19 -26.67
C GLU A 187 -41.05 -1.81 -26.22
N THR A 188 -41.14 -2.36 -25.01
CA THR A 188 -42.39 -2.96 -24.52
C THR A 188 -43.47 -1.92 -24.27
N THR A 189 -43.14 -0.78 -23.66
CA THR A 189 -44.09 0.33 -23.46
C THR A 189 -44.60 0.87 -24.79
N HIS A 190 -43.73 0.97 -25.81
CA HIS A 190 -44.11 1.35 -27.16
C HIS A 190 -45.07 0.33 -27.78
N ARG A 191 -44.73 -0.97 -27.75
CA ARG A 191 -45.61 -2.05 -28.24
C ARG A 191 -46.99 -2.01 -27.58
N LEU A 192 -47.03 -1.85 -26.25
CA LEU A 192 -48.29 -1.72 -25.51
C LEU A 192 -49.08 -0.47 -25.91
N ALA A 193 -48.42 0.67 -26.11
CA ALA A 193 -49.08 1.89 -26.57
C ALA A 193 -49.66 1.73 -27.99
N THR A 194 -48.95 1.03 -28.90
CA THR A 194 -49.48 0.74 -30.24
C THR A 194 -50.67 -0.22 -30.19
N GLU A 195 -50.61 -1.27 -29.37
CA GLU A 195 -51.72 -2.22 -29.22
C GLU A 195 -52.95 -1.56 -28.61
N ARG A 196 -52.78 -0.71 -27.59
CA ARG A 196 -53.90 0.09 -27.02
C ARG A 196 -54.58 0.97 -28.07
N ARG A 197 -53.81 1.61 -28.94
CA ARG A 197 -54.36 2.44 -30.04
C ARG A 197 -55.08 1.60 -31.09
N ARG A 198 -54.50 0.45 -31.49
CA ARG A 198 -55.15 -0.50 -32.40
C ARG A 198 -56.47 -1.00 -31.84
N LEU A 199 -56.50 -1.36 -30.57
CA LEU A 199 -57.70 -1.81 -29.89
C LEU A 199 -58.75 -0.70 -29.84
N ALA A 200 -58.36 0.54 -29.52
CA ALA A 200 -59.27 1.70 -29.54
C ALA A 200 -59.86 1.98 -30.92
N ILE A 201 -59.07 1.86 -32.00
CA ILE A 201 -59.59 2.01 -33.36
C ILE A 201 -60.57 0.87 -33.68
N ARG A 202 -60.24 -0.38 -33.33
CA ARG A 202 -61.13 -1.53 -33.54
C ARG A 202 -62.45 -1.40 -32.78
N THR A 203 -62.42 -0.93 -31.53
CA THR A 203 -63.65 -0.75 -30.74
C THR A 203 -64.52 0.36 -31.34
N LEU A 204 -63.93 1.47 -31.77
CA LEU A 204 -64.65 2.55 -32.45
C LEU A 204 -65.21 2.10 -33.81
N ALA A 205 -64.46 1.32 -34.59
CA ALA A 205 -64.91 0.77 -35.87
C ALA A 205 -66.11 -0.18 -35.69
N ARG A 206 -66.06 -1.08 -34.71
CA ARG A 206 -67.21 -1.93 -34.36
C ARG A 206 -68.41 -1.11 -33.90
N ALA A 207 -68.20 -0.08 -33.08
CA ALA A 207 -69.28 0.83 -32.68
C ALA A 207 -69.90 1.52 -33.90
N ARG A 208 -69.09 1.97 -34.86
CA ARG A 208 -69.55 2.53 -36.13
C ARG A 208 -70.40 1.53 -36.93
N GLU A 209 -69.97 0.27 -37.05
CA GLU A 209 -70.75 -0.78 -37.73
C GLU A 209 -72.12 -0.97 -37.07
N THR A 210 -72.16 -1.03 -35.73
CA THR A 210 -73.44 -1.15 -35.00
C THR A 210 -74.35 0.08 -35.18
N LEU A 211 -73.78 1.28 -35.29
CA LEU A 211 -74.54 2.50 -35.58
C LEU A 211 -75.04 2.53 -37.02
N ALA A 212 -74.23 2.08 -37.99
CA ALA A 212 -74.61 1.97 -39.39
C ALA A 212 -75.77 0.98 -39.58
N GLU A 213 -75.76 -0.14 -38.87
CA GLU A 213 -76.87 -1.10 -38.90
C GLU A 213 -78.15 -0.51 -38.30
N LYS A 214 -78.05 0.19 -37.16
CA LYS A 214 -79.19 0.93 -36.57
C LYS A 214 -79.75 1.99 -37.53
N LEU A 215 -78.87 2.67 -38.26
CA LEU A 215 -79.25 3.68 -39.23
C LEU A 215 -79.95 3.06 -40.44
N ARG A 216 -79.51 1.87 -40.89
CA ARG A 216 -80.19 1.10 -41.93
C ARG A 216 -81.61 0.71 -41.51
N VAL A 217 -81.76 0.10 -40.33
CA VAL A 217 -83.09 -0.27 -39.78
C VAL A 217 -83.99 0.95 -39.63
N ASN A 218 -83.46 2.09 -39.17
CA ASN A 218 -84.22 3.32 -39.04
C ASN A 218 -84.66 3.86 -40.42
N ARG A 219 -83.80 3.80 -41.45
CA ARG A 219 -84.19 4.17 -42.83
C ARG A 219 -85.33 3.28 -43.34
N ASP A 220 -85.22 1.97 -43.17
CA ASP A 220 -86.27 1.04 -43.59
C ASP A 220 -87.61 1.34 -42.88
N GLN A 221 -87.57 1.72 -41.59
CA GLN A 221 -88.75 2.15 -40.84
C GLN A 221 -89.33 3.47 -41.35
N VAL A 222 -88.48 4.47 -41.67
CA VAL A 222 -88.94 5.74 -42.26
C VAL A 222 -89.62 5.49 -43.61
N ASP A 223 -89.06 4.64 -44.45
CA ASP A 223 -89.60 4.34 -45.76
C ASP A 223 -90.92 3.55 -45.66
N SER A 224 -91.02 2.62 -44.69
CA SER A 224 -92.28 1.94 -44.36
C SER A 224 -93.38 2.92 -43.88
N GLU A 225 -93.04 3.85 -42.99
CA GLU A 225 -93.98 4.87 -42.50
C GLU A 225 -94.39 5.85 -43.62
N LYS A 226 -93.48 6.22 -44.53
CA LYS A 226 -93.81 7.00 -45.73
C LYS A 226 -94.76 6.24 -46.65
N ALA A 227 -94.52 4.95 -46.90
CA ALA A 227 -95.42 4.12 -47.69
C ALA A 227 -96.82 4.02 -47.05
N SER A 228 -96.88 3.92 -45.71
CA SER A 228 -98.13 3.99 -44.95
C SER A 228 -98.84 5.34 -45.11
N LEU A 229 -98.09 6.44 -45.13
CA LEU A 229 -98.62 7.79 -45.39
C LEU A 229 -99.17 7.93 -46.82
N GLU A 230 -98.48 7.37 -47.82
CA GLU A 230 -98.95 7.35 -49.20
C GLU A 230 -100.20 6.49 -49.39
N TRP A 231 -100.26 5.33 -48.72
CA TRP A 231 -101.44 4.47 -48.71
C TRP A 231 -102.63 5.16 -48.05
N THR A 232 -102.45 5.76 -46.87
CA THR A 232 -103.52 6.51 -46.20
C THR A 232 -103.96 7.75 -47.00
N ALA A 233 -103.04 8.44 -47.67
CA ALA A 233 -103.39 9.54 -48.58
C ALA A 233 -104.20 9.09 -49.80
N ARG A 234 -103.92 7.90 -50.35
CA ARG A 234 -104.76 7.26 -51.39
C ARG A 234 -106.14 6.91 -50.83
N ARG A 235 -106.21 6.23 -49.68
CA ARG A 235 -107.47 5.84 -49.03
C ARG A 235 -108.36 7.04 -48.68
N MET A 236 -107.78 8.13 -48.15
CA MET A 236 -108.52 9.37 -47.89
C MET A 236 -109.06 10.02 -49.18
N ARG A 237 -108.36 9.92 -50.31
CA ARG A 237 -108.86 10.42 -51.60
C ARG A 237 -110.05 9.59 -52.07
N GLU A 238 -109.95 8.26 -52.01
CA GLU A 238 -111.05 7.34 -52.32
C GLU A 238 -112.29 7.63 -51.46
N LEU A 239 -112.13 7.74 -50.14
CA LEU A 239 -113.22 8.03 -49.22
C LEU A 239 -113.87 9.40 -49.48
N ARG A 240 -113.10 10.42 -49.89
CA ARG A 240 -113.63 11.73 -50.29
C ARG A 240 -114.39 11.69 -51.61
N ILE A 241 -113.93 10.88 -52.57
CA ILE A 241 -114.65 10.66 -53.83
C ILE A 241 -115.97 9.95 -53.54
N PHE A 242 -115.92 8.87 -52.75
CA PHE A 242 -117.10 8.14 -52.29
C PHE A 242 -118.11 9.04 -51.55
N ASP A 243 -117.66 9.87 -50.60
CA ASP A 243 -118.55 10.79 -49.87
C ASP A 243 -119.24 11.81 -50.80
N ARG A 244 -118.51 12.34 -51.81
CA ARG A 244 -119.10 13.24 -52.82
C ARG A 244 -120.12 12.54 -53.71
N GLU A 245 -119.85 11.29 -54.09
CA GLU A 245 -120.76 10.48 -54.90
C GLU A 245 -122.01 10.07 -54.10
N ALA A 246 -121.83 9.57 -52.88
CA ALA A 246 -122.90 9.24 -51.96
C ALA A 246 -123.79 10.46 -51.63
N ALA A 247 -123.19 11.64 -51.38
CA ALA A 247 -123.93 12.88 -51.15
C ALA A 247 -124.77 13.34 -52.35
N ARG A 248 -124.36 12.98 -53.58
CA ARG A 248 -125.13 13.26 -54.80
C ARG A 248 -126.20 12.20 -55.08
N SER A 249 -125.96 10.94 -54.70
CA SER A 249 -126.86 9.82 -54.94
C SER A 249 -128.01 9.74 -53.93
N ILE A 250 -127.76 10.04 -52.65
CA ILE A 250 -128.80 9.99 -51.60
C ILE A 250 -130.02 10.88 -51.95
N PRO A 251 -129.87 12.17 -52.31
CA PRO A 251 -131.02 13.01 -52.68
C PRO A 251 -131.74 12.52 -53.94
N LYS A 252 -131.00 11.95 -54.91
CA LYS A 252 -131.60 11.36 -56.12
C LYS A 252 -132.43 10.12 -55.82
N ILE A 253 -131.97 9.27 -54.90
CA ILE A 253 -132.70 8.08 -54.45
C ILE A 253 -133.93 8.49 -53.65
N VAL A 254 -133.81 9.48 -52.75
CA VAL A 254 -134.94 10.03 -51.99
C VAL A 254 -136.00 10.61 -52.93
N LEU A 255 -135.60 11.46 -53.88
CA LEU A 255 -136.51 12.02 -54.90
C LEU A 255 -137.16 10.92 -55.76
N LYS A 256 -136.40 9.89 -56.17
CA LYS A 256 -136.95 8.73 -56.87
C LYS A 256 -137.96 7.97 -56.02
N THR A 257 -137.76 7.90 -54.70
CA THR A 257 -138.68 7.23 -53.76
C THR A 257 -139.97 8.04 -53.58
N GLU A 258 -139.88 9.37 -53.62
CA GLU A 258 -141.03 10.30 -53.55
C GLU A 258 -141.86 10.33 -54.83
N LEU A 259 -141.25 10.03 -55.99
CA LEU A 259 -141.88 10.03 -57.32
C LEU A 259 -142.43 8.65 -57.75
N LEU A 260 -142.46 7.65 -56.87
CA LEU A 260 -142.99 6.31 -57.19
C LEU A 260 -144.52 6.31 -57.29
N GLY A 261 -145.07 5.69 -58.34
CA GLY A 261 -146.50 5.48 -58.50
C GLY A 261 -147.02 4.31 -57.64
N GLU A 262 -148.34 4.19 -57.49
CA GLU A 262 -148.97 3.13 -56.66
C GLU A 262 -148.61 1.70 -57.12
N MET A 263 -148.33 1.51 -58.41
CA MET A 263 -147.88 0.24 -59.00
C MET A 263 -146.47 -0.16 -58.55
N ASP A 264 -145.52 0.79 -58.56
CA ASP A 264 -144.13 0.53 -58.19
C ASP A 264 -143.97 0.20 -56.69
N VAL A 265 -144.88 0.74 -55.86
CA VAL A 265 -144.94 0.45 -54.43
C VAL A 265 -145.37 -1.01 -54.19
N ARG A 266 -146.27 -1.57 -55.01
CA ARG A 266 -146.71 -2.97 -54.88
C ARG A 266 -145.63 -3.97 -55.28
N GLU A 267 -144.74 -3.60 -56.21
CA GLU A 267 -143.61 -4.43 -56.65
C GLU A 267 -142.38 -4.40 -55.70
N GLY A 268 -142.45 -3.63 -54.60
CA GLY A 268 -141.38 -3.57 -53.61
C GLY A 268 -140.22 -2.61 -53.95
N TRP A 269 -140.37 -1.77 -54.98
CA TRP A 269 -139.35 -0.78 -55.33
C TRP A 269 -139.14 0.27 -54.24
N LYS A 270 -140.20 0.62 -53.50
CA LYS A 270 -140.11 1.54 -52.36
C LYS A 270 -139.20 1.03 -51.26
N THR A 271 -139.35 -0.25 -50.87
CA THR A 271 -138.49 -0.87 -49.84
C THR A 271 -137.08 -1.10 -50.35
N ALA A 272 -136.90 -1.43 -51.64
CA ALA A 272 -135.58 -1.56 -52.25
C ALA A 272 -134.80 -0.22 -52.26
N LEU A 273 -135.43 0.88 -52.67
CA LEU A 273 -134.81 2.21 -52.70
C LEU A 273 -134.57 2.78 -51.29
N GLN A 274 -135.47 2.51 -50.33
CA GLN A 274 -135.24 2.85 -48.92
C GLN A 274 -134.07 2.06 -48.32
N ASN A 275 -133.96 0.77 -48.63
CA ASN A 275 -132.82 -0.06 -48.23
C ASN A 275 -131.52 0.42 -48.88
N GLU A 276 -131.55 0.82 -50.16
CA GLU A 276 -130.39 1.38 -50.85
C GLU A 276 -129.97 2.73 -50.25
N SER A 277 -130.93 3.62 -49.97
CA SER A 277 -130.71 4.90 -49.28
C SER A 277 -130.11 4.70 -47.89
N GLN A 278 -130.66 3.78 -47.09
CA GLN A 278 -130.15 3.45 -45.76
C GLN A 278 -128.76 2.81 -45.84
N LYS A 279 -128.52 1.93 -46.81
CA LYS A 279 -127.21 1.29 -47.06
C LYS A 279 -126.15 2.33 -47.41
N ILE A 280 -126.44 3.25 -48.34
CA ILE A 280 -125.50 4.32 -48.72
C ILE A 280 -125.29 5.28 -47.54
N THR A 281 -126.33 5.58 -46.75
CA THR A 281 -126.23 6.43 -45.55
C THR A 281 -125.34 5.80 -44.48
N ASN A 282 -125.52 4.51 -44.18
CA ASN A 282 -124.68 3.76 -43.24
C ASN A 282 -123.23 3.67 -43.77
N GLN A 283 -123.04 3.36 -45.06
CA GLN A 283 -121.71 3.32 -45.68
C GLN A 283 -121.02 4.69 -45.66
N ARG A 284 -121.77 5.78 -45.83
CA ARG A 284 -121.26 7.15 -45.73
C ARG A 284 -120.85 7.50 -44.30
N SER A 285 -121.63 7.11 -43.29
CA SER A 285 -121.24 7.26 -41.87
C SER A 285 -119.95 6.50 -41.55
N MET A 286 -119.84 5.24 -41.98
CA MET A 286 -118.62 4.45 -41.83
C MET A 286 -117.43 5.08 -42.57
N ALA A 287 -117.63 5.60 -43.79
CA ALA A 287 -116.59 6.30 -44.55
C ALA A 287 -116.11 7.58 -43.84
N TRP A 288 -117.00 8.29 -43.12
CA TRP A 288 -116.65 9.47 -42.33
C TRP A 288 -115.83 9.10 -41.09
N GLU A 289 -116.19 8.03 -40.39
CA GLU A 289 -115.40 7.48 -39.29
C GLU A 289 -114.04 6.96 -39.76
N GLU A 290 -113.99 6.24 -40.89
CA GLU A 290 -112.73 5.83 -41.53
C GLU A 290 -111.87 7.05 -41.91
N LEU A 291 -112.47 8.12 -42.42
CA LEU A 291 -111.76 9.36 -42.75
C LEU A 291 -111.17 10.02 -41.48
N ARG A 292 -111.92 10.01 -40.37
CA ARG A 292 -111.43 10.49 -39.06
C ARG A 292 -110.26 9.62 -38.58
N CYS A 293 -110.38 8.30 -38.65
CA CYS A 293 -109.31 7.36 -38.32
C CYS A 293 -108.07 7.58 -39.19
N CYS A 294 -108.24 7.80 -40.51
CA CYS A 294 -107.14 8.11 -41.42
C CYS A 294 -106.45 9.43 -41.06
N ARG A 295 -107.19 10.49 -40.66
CA ARG A 295 -106.58 11.76 -40.22
C ARG A 295 -105.74 11.58 -38.96
N VAL A 296 -106.24 10.83 -37.97
CA VAL A 296 -105.49 10.48 -36.75
C VAL A 296 -104.26 9.65 -37.09
N HIS A 297 -104.40 8.68 -38.00
CA HIS A 297 -103.30 7.85 -38.48
C HIS A 297 -102.22 8.71 -39.17
N VAL A 298 -102.59 9.62 -40.07
CA VAL A 298 -101.65 10.53 -40.74
C VAL A 298 -100.90 11.41 -39.74
N ALA A 299 -101.58 11.97 -38.74
CA ALA A 299 -100.91 12.75 -37.70
C ALA A 299 -99.90 11.91 -36.90
N ARG A 300 -100.27 10.67 -36.56
CA ARG A 300 -99.39 9.71 -35.88
C ARG A 300 -98.18 9.33 -36.73
N VAL A 301 -98.39 8.95 -37.99
CA VAL A 301 -97.32 8.58 -38.93
C VAL A 301 -96.38 9.75 -39.18
N LYS A 302 -96.89 10.97 -39.37
CA LYS A 302 -96.04 12.18 -39.50
C LYS A 302 -95.19 12.41 -38.26
N LYS A 303 -95.76 12.25 -37.06
CA LYS A 303 -95.00 12.35 -35.80
C LYS A 303 -93.93 11.26 -35.70
N ASN A 304 -94.23 10.04 -36.11
CA ASN A 304 -93.27 8.93 -36.15
C ASN A 304 -92.13 9.21 -37.14
N ILE A 305 -92.43 9.67 -38.36
CA ILE A 305 -91.42 10.05 -39.36
C ILE A 305 -90.51 11.14 -38.80
N HIS A 306 -91.05 12.21 -38.20
CA HIS A 306 -90.24 13.26 -37.59
C HIS A 306 -89.36 12.76 -36.44
N ARG A 307 -89.88 11.86 -35.60
CA ARG A 307 -89.10 11.23 -34.54
C ARG A 307 -87.95 10.41 -35.11
N LEU A 308 -88.23 9.55 -36.09
CA LEU A 308 -87.23 8.69 -36.73
C LEU A 308 -86.16 9.54 -37.45
N GLN A 309 -86.53 10.64 -38.10
CA GLN A 309 -85.59 11.58 -38.71
C GLN A 309 -84.65 12.22 -37.68
N ARG A 310 -85.14 12.63 -36.51
CA ARG A 310 -84.28 13.10 -35.41
C ARG A 310 -83.34 12.00 -34.92
N GLU A 311 -83.85 10.78 -34.77
CA GLU A 311 -83.01 9.64 -34.40
C GLU A 311 -81.92 9.36 -35.47
N GLN A 312 -82.20 9.57 -36.76
CA GLN A 312 -81.18 9.50 -37.83
C GLN A 312 -80.11 10.57 -37.67
N GLU A 313 -80.50 11.83 -37.45
CA GLU A 313 -79.56 12.94 -37.22
C GLU A 313 -78.65 12.66 -36.01
N GLU A 314 -79.22 12.13 -34.92
CA GLU A 314 -78.43 11.71 -33.75
C GLU A 314 -77.46 10.56 -34.06
N LEU A 315 -77.90 9.57 -34.85
CA LEU A 315 -77.04 8.46 -35.27
C LEU A 315 -75.90 8.94 -36.17
N PHE A 316 -76.17 9.85 -37.12
CA PHE A 316 -75.13 10.49 -37.94
C PHE A 316 -74.13 11.27 -37.10
N ALA A 317 -74.61 12.12 -36.18
CA ALA A 317 -73.74 12.89 -35.30
C ALA A 317 -72.82 11.98 -34.43
N ARG A 318 -73.35 10.84 -33.96
CA ARG A 318 -72.55 9.85 -33.22
C ARG A 318 -71.52 9.14 -34.11
N MET A 319 -71.85 8.84 -35.36
CA MET A 319 -70.91 8.27 -36.33
C MET A 319 -69.78 9.26 -36.65
N ASP A 320 -70.11 10.52 -36.93
CA ASP A 320 -69.14 11.58 -37.23
C ASP A 320 -68.21 11.83 -36.03
N ALA A 321 -68.74 11.82 -34.81
CA ALA A 321 -67.93 11.92 -33.59
C ALA A 321 -66.97 10.72 -33.45
N GLY A 322 -67.42 9.51 -33.78
CA GLY A 322 -66.58 8.30 -33.81
C GLY A 322 -65.46 8.40 -34.85
N ASP A 323 -65.77 8.86 -36.05
CA ASP A 323 -64.81 9.04 -37.15
C ASP A 323 -63.78 10.12 -36.86
N ALA A 324 -64.21 11.26 -36.30
CA ALA A 324 -63.33 12.30 -35.80
C ALA A 324 -62.35 11.74 -34.75
N LYS A 325 -62.83 10.86 -33.86
CA LYS A 325 -61.98 10.21 -32.84
C LYS A 325 -60.98 9.23 -33.44
N ILE A 326 -61.39 8.42 -34.42
CA ILE A 326 -60.49 7.52 -35.16
C ILE A 326 -59.40 8.34 -35.87
N HIS A 327 -59.79 9.43 -36.51
CA HIS A 327 -58.86 10.34 -37.18
C HIS A 327 -57.86 10.97 -36.20
N GLU A 328 -58.33 11.48 -35.06
CA GLU A 328 -57.49 12.04 -34.01
C GLU A 328 -56.44 11.04 -33.50
N ILE A 329 -56.87 9.80 -33.21
CA ILE A 329 -55.97 8.72 -32.75
C ILE A 329 -54.91 8.42 -33.83
N SER A 330 -55.32 8.37 -35.09
CA SER A 330 -54.42 8.09 -36.23
C SER A 330 -53.41 9.21 -36.46
N VAL A 331 -53.84 10.47 -36.40
CA VAL A 331 -52.95 11.64 -36.52
C VAL A 331 -51.95 11.68 -35.36
N ARG A 332 -52.41 11.42 -34.13
CA ARG A 332 -51.51 11.32 -32.96
C ARG A 332 -50.49 10.19 -33.10
N ALA A 333 -50.90 9.03 -33.63
CA ALA A 333 -49.99 7.92 -33.90
C ALA A 333 -48.92 8.31 -34.92
N ARG A 334 -49.31 8.95 -36.03
CA ARG A 334 -48.40 9.43 -37.07
C ARG A 334 -47.42 10.49 -36.55
N ARG A 335 -47.89 11.45 -35.74
CA ARG A 335 -47.00 12.44 -35.09
C ARG A 335 -46.00 11.77 -34.15
N ALA A 336 -46.42 10.75 -33.40
CA ALA A 336 -45.52 9.98 -32.54
C ALA A 336 -44.51 9.14 -33.33
N GLU A 337 -44.84 8.69 -34.54
CA GLU A 337 -43.89 8.04 -35.46
C GLU A 337 -42.85 9.01 -36.00
N LEU A 338 -43.28 10.18 -36.45
CA LEU A 338 -42.38 11.22 -36.96
C LEU A 338 -41.40 11.68 -35.88
N ARG A 339 -41.86 11.90 -34.64
CA ARG A 339 -40.99 12.22 -33.51
C ARG A 339 -39.96 11.13 -33.26
N ARG A 340 -40.37 9.86 -33.26
CA ARG A 340 -39.43 8.73 -33.10
C ARG A 340 -38.39 8.66 -34.21
N ALA A 341 -38.77 8.92 -35.45
CA ALA A 341 -37.84 8.95 -36.57
C ALA A 341 -36.81 10.07 -36.41
N ALA A 342 -37.25 11.25 -35.94
CA ALA A 342 -36.35 12.36 -35.60
C ALA A 342 -35.40 12.00 -34.44
N ASP A 343 -35.94 11.50 -33.33
CA ASP A 343 -35.14 11.09 -32.15
C ASP A 343 -34.11 10.01 -32.51
N ALA A 344 -34.50 9.03 -33.35
CA ALA A 344 -33.61 7.98 -33.81
C ALA A 344 -32.47 8.53 -34.69
N ARG A 345 -32.77 9.51 -35.56
CA ARG A 345 -31.79 10.21 -36.39
C ARG A 345 -30.82 11.01 -35.51
N ASP A 346 -31.32 11.74 -34.52
CA ASP A 346 -30.49 12.53 -33.61
C ASP A 346 -29.62 11.65 -32.70
N ALA A 347 -30.15 10.51 -32.25
CA ALA A 347 -29.39 9.51 -31.52
C ALA A 347 -28.30 8.85 -32.39
N ALA A 348 -28.57 8.60 -33.67
CA ALA A 348 -27.58 8.10 -34.62
C ALA A 348 -26.48 9.14 -34.89
N ARG A 349 -26.85 10.41 -35.11
CA ARG A 349 -25.89 11.52 -35.25
C ARG A 349 -25.01 11.66 -34.01
N SER A 350 -25.61 11.65 -32.82
CA SER A 350 -24.90 11.72 -31.53
C SER A 350 -23.94 10.53 -31.34
N ARG A 351 -24.32 9.32 -31.77
CA ARG A 351 -23.43 8.15 -31.77
C ARG A 351 -22.24 8.35 -32.72
N LYS A 352 -22.47 8.89 -33.91
CA LYS A 352 -21.41 9.18 -34.89
C LYS A 352 -20.42 10.22 -34.35
N ILE A 353 -20.93 11.33 -33.80
CA ILE A 353 -20.11 12.38 -33.16
C ILE A 353 -19.28 11.77 -32.02
N ARG A 354 -19.88 10.96 -31.15
CA ARG A 354 -19.13 10.29 -30.06
C ARG A 354 -18.04 9.37 -30.60
N ALA A 355 -18.32 8.60 -31.66
CA ALA A 355 -17.31 7.73 -32.28
C ALA A 355 -16.16 8.54 -32.89
N GLU A 356 -16.45 9.66 -33.55
CA GLU A 356 -15.46 10.59 -34.09
C GLU A 356 -14.61 11.24 -32.98
N VAL A 357 -15.23 11.72 -31.90
CA VAL A 357 -14.52 12.28 -30.74
C VAL A 357 -13.60 11.26 -30.07
N VAL A 358 -14.05 10.01 -29.92
CA VAL A 358 -13.22 8.92 -29.38
C VAL A 358 -12.06 8.63 -30.33
N ARG A 359 -12.33 8.54 -31.64
CA ARG A 359 -11.29 8.35 -32.67
C ARG A 359 -10.24 9.46 -32.59
N TRP A 360 -10.66 10.72 -32.52
CA TRP A 360 -9.77 11.88 -32.43
C TRP A 360 -8.98 11.92 -31.12
N LYS A 361 -9.55 11.50 -29.99
CA LYS A 361 -8.81 11.36 -28.73
C LYS A 361 -7.74 10.28 -28.78
N VAL A 362 -8.00 9.19 -29.50
CA VAL A 362 -7.03 8.10 -29.68
C VAL A 362 -5.91 8.51 -30.63
N THR A 363 -6.22 9.16 -31.76
CA THR A 363 -5.21 9.58 -32.74
C THR A 363 -4.47 10.87 -32.38
N GLY A 364 -5.10 11.79 -31.64
CA GLY A 364 -4.49 13.05 -31.20
C GLY A 364 -3.52 12.90 -30.02
N GLY A 365 -3.55 11.77 -29.30
CA GLY A 365 -2.64 11.47 -28.20
C GLY A 365 -1.28 10.90 -28.62
N ASP A 366 -1.17 10.37 -29.84
CA ASP A 366 0.07 9.81 -30.39
C ASP A 366 0.97 10.86 -31.07
N GLY A 367 0.53 12.12 -31.17
CA GLY A 367 1.29 13.23 -31.76
C GLY A 367 2.07 14.10 -30.77
N SER A 368 2.09 13.76 -29.48
CA SER A 368 2.74 14.55 -28.42
C SER A 368 3.61 13.72 -27.49
N ARG A 369 4.42 12.82 -28.04
CA ARG A 369 5.55 12.21 -27.34
C ARG A 369 6.82 12.32 -28.15
#